data_AF-A0A838R0M6-F1
#
_entry.id   AF-A0A838R0M6-F1
#
_cell.length_a   1.000
_cell.length_b   1.000
_cell.length_c   1.000
_cell.angle_alpha   90.00
_cell.angle_beta   90.00
_cell.angle_gamma   90.00
#
_symmetry.space_group_name_H-M   'P 1'
#
loop_
_entity.id
_entity.type
_entity.pdbx_description
1 polymer ?
#
loop_
_entity_poly.entity_id
_entity_poly.type
_entity_poly.pdbx_seq_one_letter_code
_entity_poly.pdbx_strand_id
1 'polypeptide(L)'
;MIVDAHIHFDSIQHYERLKSDMDRSGVEQFCALVIERFDDSADGFKQAEAIWLKLREPSRAFVFGGLDYTGLFGDPLGEPDVPLVEQVQTLRAIGLDGLKMISGKPNVRQAVGCPLDDLAFEPMLRWLEETQFPVLWHVGDPPEFWDKDQGTHLGAREGLVVRRKRAAKAAN
;
A
#
# COMPACT_ATOMS: atom_id res chain seq x y z
N MET A 1 -25.96 9.26 3.29
CA MET A 1 -24.76 8.60 2.78
C MET A 1 -23.57 8.84 3.68
N ILE A 2 -23.23 7.83 4.47
CA ILE A 2 -21.96 7.75 5.19
C ILE A 2 -21.07 6.78 4.40
N VAL A 3 -19.84 7.20 4.13
CA VAL A 3 -18.83 6.37 3.46
C VAL A 3 -17.63 6.20 4.40
N ASP A 4 -17.25 4.97 4.67
CA ASP A 4 -16.01 4.67 5.39
C ASP A 4 -14.87 4.46 4.38
N ALA A 5 -13.97 5.42 4.29
CA ALA A 5 -12.89 5.39 3.31
C ALA A 5 -11.68 4.54 3.74
N HIS A 6 -11.67 3.97 4.95
CA HIS A 6 -10.51 3.26 5.47
C HIS A 6 -10.90 2.07 6.35
N ILE A 7 -11.15 0.94 5.70
CA ILE A 7 -11.26 -0.35 6.38
C ILE A 7 -10.12 -1.29 5.96
N HIS A 8 -9.74 -2.19 6.86
CA HIS A 8 -8.92 -3.34 6.52
C HIS A 8 -9.77 -4.60 6.58
N PHE A 9 -9.69 -5.41 5.53
CA PHE A 9 -10.37 -6.69 5.44
C PHE A 9 -9.32 -7.79 5.34
N ASP A 10 -9.14 -8.50 6.44
CA ASP A 10 -8.07 -9.46 6.67
C ASP A 10 -8.47 -10.90 6.35
N SER A 11 -9.76 -11.19 6.27
CA SER A 11 -10.25 -12.57 6.15
C SER A 11 -11.71 -12.65 5.70
N ILE A 12 -11.99 -13.58 4.78
CA ILE A 12 -13.37 -13.89 4.37
C ILE A 12 -14.26 -14.37 5.53
N GLN A 13 -13.65 -14.97 6.56
CA GLN A 13 -14.34 -15.41 7.78
C GLN A 13 -14.88 -14.23 8.59
N HIS A 14 -14.33 -13.02 8.40
CA HIS A 14 -14.77 -11.80 9.09
C HIS A 14 -15.88 -11.04 8.34
N TYR A 15 -16.31 -11.51 7.16
CA TYR A 15 -17.29 -10.82 6.32
C TYR A 15 -18.62 -10.53 7.05
N GLU A 16 -19.22 -11.52 7.71
CA GLU A 16 -20.52 -11.32 8.38
C GLU A 16 -20.42 -10.30 9.52
N ARG A 17 -19.27 -10.26 10.21
CA ARG A 17 -18.99 -9.24 11.23
C ARG A 17 -18.85 -7.86 10.60
N LEU A 18 -18.02 -7.72 9.56
CA LEU A 18 -17.85 -6.46 8.83
C LEU A 18 -19.21 -5.92 8.37
N LYS A 19 -20.02 -6.76 7.72
CA LYS A 19 -21.35 -6.38 7.25
C LYS A 19 -22.24 -5.92 8.39
N SER A 20 -22.27 -6.65 9.51
CA SER A 20 -23.06 -6.26 10.67
C SER A 20 -22.60 -4.91 11.25
N ASP A 21 -21.31 -4.65 11.30
CA ASP A 21 -20.75 -3.39 11.80
C ASP A 21 -21.09 -2.22 10.85
N MET A 22 -21.03 -2.42 9.54
CA MET A 22 -21.44 -1.42 8.54
C MET A 22 -22.93 -1.10 8.63
N ASP A 23 -23.79 -2.12 8.77
CA ASP A 23 -25.23 -1.94 8.87
C ASP A 23 -25.63 -1.23 10.18
N ARG A 24 -24.97 -1.56 11.30
CA ARG A 24 -25.21 -0.92 12.61
C ARG A 24 -24.73 0.52 12.69
N SER A 25 -23.65 0.85 11.98
CA SER A 25 -23.08 2.20 11.94
C SER A 25 -23.77 3.11 10.91
N GLY A 26 -24.62 2.55 10.04
CA GLY A 26 -25.26 3.29 8.96
C GLY A 26 -24.30 3.62 7.80
N VAL A 27 -23.19 2.91 7.68
CA VAL A 27 -22.25 3.03 6.57
C VAL A 27 -22.85 2.39 5.33
N GLU A 28 -23.07 3.21 4.31
CA GLU A 28 -23.71 2.81 3.06
C GLU A 28 -22.68 2.23 2.07
N GLN A 29 -21.47 2.79 2.05
CA GLN A 29 -20.35 2.31 1.22
C GLN A 29 -19.04 2.36 2.02
N PHE A 30 -18.09 1.51 1.67
CA PHE A 30 -16.81 1.45 2.34
C PHE A 30 -15.67 1.13 1.37
N CYS A 31 -14.46 1.53 1.71
CA CYS A 31 -13.26 1.26 0.93
C CYS A 31 -12.32 0.33 1.71
N ALA A 32 -12.14 -0.89 1.20
CA ALA A 32 -11.16 -1.83 1.72
C ALA A 32 -9.77 -1.52 1.17
N LEU A 33 -8.82 -1.31 2.07
CA LEU A 33 -7.45 -0.95 1.78
C LEU A 33 -6.54 -2.16 1.97
N VAL A 34 -5.94 -2.63 0.89
CA VAL A 34 -4.95 -3.71 0.92
C VAL A 34 -3.61 -3.12 1.35
N ILE A 35 -3.03 -3.66 2.41
CA ILE A 35 -1.67 -3.32 2.83
C ILE A 35 -0.71 -3.97 1.83
N GLU A 36 0.29 -3.20 1.38
CA GLU A 36 1.32 -3.70 0.46
C GLU A 36 2.04 -4.93 1.01
N ARG A 37 2.49 -5.79 0.10
CA ARG A 37 3.27 -6.97 0.44
C ARG A 37 4.73 -6.59 0.62
N PHE A 38 5.28 -6.92 1.79
CA PHE A 38 6.68 -6.66 2.14
C PHE A 38 7.51 -7.93 2.31
N ASP A 39 6.86 -9.10 2.37
CA ASP A 39 7.51 -10.40 2.53
C ASP A 39 6.78 -11.50 1.75
N ASP A 40 7.38 -12.69 1.74
CA ASP A 40 6.80 -13.85 1.07
C ASP A 40 5.72 -14.57 1.88
N SER A 41 5.26 -14.00 3.00
CA SER A 41 4.19 -14.62 3.78
C SER A 41 2.89 -14.68 2.97
N ALA A 42 2.30 -15.88 2.91
CA ALA A 42 0.99 -16.07 2.29
C ALA A 42 -0.12 -15.31 3.06
N ASP A 43 0.10 -15.05 4.35
CA ASP A 43 -0.88 -14.41 5.22
C ASP A 43 -0.86 -12.88 5.12
N GLY A 44 0.23 -12.25 4.68
CA GLY A 44 0.37 -10.80 4.70
C GLY A 44 -0.38 -10.05 3.61
N PHE A 45 -0.52 -10.64 2.41
CA PHE A 45 -1.05 -9.94 1.24
C PHE A 45 -2.52 -10.23 0.96
N LYS A 46 -3.41 -9.34 1.42
CA LYS A 46 -4.87 -9.53 1.43
C LYS A 46 -5.60 -9.14 0.15
N GLN A 47 -4.88 -9.16 -0.98
CA GLN A 47 -5.40 -8.74 -2.28
C GLN A 47 -6.57 -9.62 -2.75
N ALA A 48 -6.48 -10.93 -2.54
CA ALA A 48 -7.50 -11.89 -2.94
C ALA A 48 -8.79 -11.74 -2.14
N GLU A 49 -8.69 -11.57 -0.82
CA GLU A 49 -9.82 -11.32 0.08
C GLU A 49 -10.52 -10.00 -0.26
N ALA A 50 -9.77 -8.95 -0.61
CA ALA A 50 -10.31 -7.68 -1.07
C ALA A 50 -11.09 -7.82 -2.39
N ILE A 51 -10.54 -8.54 -3.37
CA ILE A 51 -11.24 -8.84 -4.64
C ILE A 51 -12.53 -9.62 -4.36
N TRP A 52 -12.47 -10.63 -3.49
CA TRP A 52 -13.64 -11.38 -3.07
C TRP A 52 -14.71 -10.46 -2.45
N LEU A 53 -14.30 -9.54 -1.58
CA LEU A 53 -15.21 -8.59 -0.92
C LEU A 53 -15.91 -7.68 -1.95
N LYS A 54 -15.17 -7.19 -2.96
CA LYS A 54 -15.76 -6.39 -4.04
C LYS A 54 -16.79 -7.18 -4.85
N LEU A 55 -16.49 -8.45 -5.16
CA LEU A 55 -17.45 -9.32 -5.85
C LEU A 55 -18.67 -9.63 -5.00
N ARG A 56 -18.52 -9.67 -3.67
CA ARG A 56 -19.59 -9.95 -2.71
C ARG A 56 -20.51 -8.74 -2.49
N GLU A 57 -19.95 -7.53 -2.51
CA GLU A 57 -20.60 -6.26 -2.18
C GLU A 57 -20.42 -5.20 -3.29
N PRO A 58 -20.75 -5.48 -4.57
CA PRO A 58 -20.36 -4.63 -5.70
C PRO A 58 -20.98 -3.22 -5.70
N SER A 59 -22.04 -2.99 -4.93
CA SER A 59 -22.66 -1.66 -4.76
C SER A 59 -22.15 -0.88 -3.55
N ARG A 60 -21.48 -1.55 -2.60
CA ARG A 60 -21.03 -0.95 -1.34
C ARG A 60 -19.51 -0.88 -1.22
N ALA A 61 -18.79 -1.86 -1.74
CA ALA A 61 -17.35 -2.02 -1.56
C ALA A 61 -16.57 -1.37 -2.71
N PHE A 62 -15.79 -0.36 -2.36
CA PHE A 62 -14.61 0.03 -3.11
C PHE A 62 -13.39 -0.74 -2.58
N VAL A 63 -12.42 -1.00 -3.45
CA VAL A 63 -11.18 -1.68 -3.08
C VAL A 63 -10.00 -0.93 -3.66
N PHE A 64 -9.08 -0.54 -2.78
CA PHE A 64 -7.79 0.00 -3.17
C PHE A 64 -6.74 -1.09 -2.95
N GLY A 65 -6.10 -1.51 -4.04
CA GLY A 65 -5.11 -2.58 -4.01
C GLY A 65 -3.77 -2.13 -3.44
N GLY A 66 -2.93 -3.10 -3.09
CA GLY A 66 -1.58 -2.90 -2.58
C GLY A 66 -0.54 -3.33 -3.61
N LEU A 67 0.65 -2.76 -3.51
CA LEU A 67 1.79 -3.17 -4.34
C LEU A 67 2.50 -4.36 -3.70
N ASP A 68 3.23 -5.10 -4.53
CA ASP A 68 4.22 -6.07 -4.10
C ASP A 68 5.60 -5.42 -4.10
N TYR A 69 6.14 -5.21 -2.90
CA TYR A 69 7.47 -4.67 -2.65
C TYR A 69 8.50 -5.75 -2.30
N THR A 70 8.18 -7.03 -2.36
CA THR A 70 9.13 -8.11 -2.01
C THR A 70 10.44 -8.02 -2.79
N GLY A 71 10.41 -7.68 -4.08
CA GLY A 71 11.60 -7.43 -4.91
C GLY A 71 12.37 -6.13 -4.59
N LEU A 72 11.84 -5.27 -3.73
CA LEU A 72 12.47 -4.04 -3.25
C LEU A 72 12.84 -4.11 -1.76
N PHE A 73 12.40 -5.14 -1.04
CA PHE A 73 12.55 -5.23 0.40
C PHE A 73 13.95 -5.75 0.77
N GLY A 74 14.72 -4.96 1.53
CA GLY A 74 16.06 -5.35 1.99
C GLY A 74 17.20 -5.21 0.96
N ASP A 75 16.89 -5.00 -0.33
CA ASP A 75 17.86 -4.60 -1.36
C ASP A 75 17.44 -3.27 -2.02
N PRO A 76 17.92 -2.13 -1.50
CA PRO A 76 17.59 -0.80 -2.03
C PRO A 76 18.10 -0.53 -3.47
N LEU A 77 18.88 -1.45 -4.04
CA LEU A 77 19.38 -1.39 -5.42
C LEU A 77 18.67 -2.40 -6.33
N GLY A 78 17.79 -3.24 -5.78
CA GLY A 78 16.96 -4.15 -6.54
C GLY A 78 15.93 -3.41 -7.40
N GLU A 79 15.54 -4.01 -8.51
CA GLU A 79 14.33 -3.64 -9.24
C GLU A 79 13.26 -4.67 -8.89
N PRO A 80 12.00 -4.27 -8.68
CA PRO A 80 10.94 -5.26 -8.46
C PRO A 80 10.84 -6.15 -9.70
N ASP A 81 10.59 -7.45 -9.51
CA ASP A 81 10.42 -8.41 -10.62
C ASP A 81 9.36 -7.94 -11.64
N VAL A 82 8.35 -7.23 -11.14
CA VAL A 82 7.34 -6.53 -11.94
C VAL A 82 7.40 -5.04 -11.62
N PRO A 83 7.61 -4.16 -12.62
CA PRO A 83 7.62 -2.71 -12.42
C PRO A 83 6.34 -2.23 -11.72
N LEU A 84 6.48 -1.28 -10.79
CA LEU A 84 5.34 -0.79 -9.98
C LEU A 84 4.18 -0.26 -10.84
N VAL A 85 4.49 0.38 -11.97
CA VAL A 85 3.47 0.86 -12.92
C VAL A 85 2.65 -0.28 -13.52
N GLU A 86 3.27 -1.42 -13.83
CA GLU A 86 2.57 -2.59 -14.38
C GLU A 86 1.67 -3.20 -13.32
N GLN A 87 2.12 -3.26 -12.06
CA GLN A 87 1.28 -3.71 -10.95
C GLN A 87 0.01 -2.86 -10.83
N VAL A 88 0.13 -1.52 -10.81
CA VAL A 88 -1.04 -0.62 -10.73
C VAL A 88 -1.96 -0.76 -11.95
N GLN A 89 -1.39 -0.92 -13.15
CA GLN A 89 -2.18 -1.17 -14.36
C GLN A 89 -2.96 -2.48 -14.25
N THR A 90 -2.36 -3.54 -13.70
CA THR A 90 -3.05 -4.79 -13.39
C THR A 90 -4.17 -4.57 -12.39
N LEU A 91 -3.95 -3.84 -11.29
CA LEU A 91 -5.00 -3.53 -10.30
C LEU A 91 -6.22 -2.86 -10.97
N ARG A 92 -5.99 -1.87 -11.84
CA ARG A 92 -7.08 -1.23 -12.60
C ARG A 92 -7.73 -2.19 -13.59
N ALA A 93 -6.95 -3.00 -14.30
CA ALA A 93 -7.47 -3.95 -15.30
C ALA A 93 -8.35 -5.04 -14.69
N ILE A 94 -8.04 -5.50 -13.47
CA ILE A 94 -8.88 -6.47 -12.73
C ILE A 94 -10.06 -5.80 -12.00
N GLY A 95 -10.23 -4.48 -12.16
CA GLY A 95 -11.38 -3.74 -11.69
C GLY A 95 -11.28 -3.22 -10.26
N LEU A 96 -10.09 -3.02 -9.71
CA LEU A 96 -9.95 -2.28 -8.44
C LEU A 96 -10.12 -0.78 -8.65
N ASP A 97 -10.54 -0.08 -7.58
CA ASP A 97 -10.97 1.33 -7.65
C ASP A 97 -9.84 2.32 -7.37
N GLY A 98 -8.71 1.84 -6.86
CA GLY A 98 -7.59 2.69 -6.52
C GLY A 98 -6.38 1.93 -5.99
N LEU A 99 -5.42 2.69 -5.50
CA LEU A 99 -4.16 2.24 -4.94
C LEU A 99 -4.05 2.67 -3.47
N LYS A 100 -3.68 1.75 -2.59
CA LYS A 100 -3.25 2.04 -1.23
C LYS A 100 -1.73 2.07 -1.19
N MET A 101 -1.19 3.10 -0.53
CA MET A 101 0.24 3.17 -0.20
C MET A 101 0.44 3.40 1.30
N ILE A 102 1.36 2.69 1.94
CA ILE A 102 1.87 2.89 3.31
C ILE A 102 3.38 3.14 3.33
N SER A 103 4.04 3.13 2.17
CA SER A 103 5.46 3.51 2.02
C SER A 103 5.80 4.93 2.52
N GLY A 104 4.78 5.77 2.77
CA GLY A 104 4.94 7.06 3.45
C GLY A 104 5.26 6.95 4.94
N LYS A 105 4.86 5.86 5.58
CA LYS A 105 5.04 5.61 7.00
C LYS A 105 6.54 5.42 7.32
N PRO A 106 7.10 6.12 8.31
CA PRO A 106 8.54 6.14 8.57
C PRO A 106 9.21 4.77 8.71
N ASN A 107 8.65 3.84 9.51
CA ASN A 107 9.21 2.51 9.70
C ASN A 107 9.14 1.65 8.42
N VAL A 108 8.04 1.76 7.65
CA VAL A 108 7.89 1.06 6.37
C VAL A 108 8.90 1.60 5.36
N ARG A 109 9.03 2.93 5.25
CA ARG A 109 10.03 3.57 4.39
C ARG A 109 11.45 3.11 4.73
N GLN A 110 11.79 3.02 6.02
CA GLN A 110 13.09 2.52 6.46
C GLN A 110 13.31 1.07 6.05
N ALA A 111 12.30 0.22 6.19
CA ALA A 111 12.37 -1.21 5.84
C ALA A 111 12.46 -1.45 4.33
N VAL A 112 11.69 -0.70 3.53
CA VAL A 112 11.76 -0.74 2.06
C VAL A 112 13.10 -0.18 1.57
N GLY A 113 13.72 0.75 2.30
CA GLY A 113 15.03 1.32 1.94
C GLY A 113 15.04 2.21 0.71
N CYS A 114 13.89 2.37 0.03
CA CYS A 114 13.70 3.18 -1.16
C CYS A 114 13.07 4.55 -0.79
N PRO A 115 13.72 5.68 -1.10
CA PRO A 115 13.12 7.01 -0.95
C PRO A 115 11.85 7.18 -1.79
N LEU A 116 10.89 7.98 -1.33
CA LEU A 116 9.64 8.22 -2.08
C LEU A 116 9.85 9.01 -3.38
N ASP A 117 10.97 9.74 -3.48
CA ASP A 117 11.44 10.47 -4.65
C ASP A 117 12.40 9.63 -5.52
N ASP A 118 12.47 8.32 -5.30
CA ASP A 118 13.25 7.43 -6.16
C ASP A 118 12.63 7.31 -7.56
N LEU A 119 13.49 7.16 -8.57
CA LEU A 119 13.09 7.03 -9.97
C LEU A 119 12.30 5.74 -10.22
N ALA A 120 12.40 4.73 -9.33
CA ALA A 120 11.58 3.53 -9.37
C ALA A 120 10.06 3.84 -9.30
N PHE A 121 9.67 4.94 -8.64
CA PHE A 121 8.27 5.37 -8.53
C PHE A 121 7.80 6.24 -9.70
N GLU A 122 8.70 6.88 -10.43
CA GLU A 122 8.37 7.88 -11.46
C GLU A 122 7.37 7.37 -12.52
N PRO A 123 7.55 6.18 -13.14
CA PRO A 123 6.59 5.69 -14.14
C PRO A 123 5.19 5.46 -13.55
N MET A 124 5.13 4.97 -12.31
CA MET A 124 3.88 4.73 -11.60
C MET A 124 3.18 6.04 -11.25
N LEU A 125 3.90 7.00 -10.66
CA LEU A 125 3.36 8.29 -10.26
C LEU A 125 2.85 9.09 -11.46
N ARG A 126 3.61 9.09 -12.58
CA ARG A 126 3.17 9.69 -13.84
C ARG A 126 1.87 9.07 -14.35
N TRP A 127 1.78 7.74 -14.37
CA TRP A 127 0.58 7.05 -14.82
C TRP A 127 -0.63 7.33 -13.91
N LEU A 128 -0.42 7.35 -12.59
CA LEU A 128 -1.47 7.69 -11.61
C LEU A 128 -2.00 9.11 -11.84
N GLU A 129 -1.11 10.08 -12.09
CA GLU A 129 -1.48 11.46 -12.42
C GLU A 129 -2.23 11.54 -13.76
N GLU A 130 -1.69 10.98 -14.83
CA GLU A 130 -2.29 11.03 -16.17
C GLU A 130 -3.68 10.39 -16.21
N THR A 131 -3.88 9.33 -15.42
CA THR A 131 -5.14 8.57 -15.42
C THR A 131 -6.12 8.99 -14.34
N GLN A 132 -5.69 9.84 -13.40
CA GLN A 132 -6.45 10.20 -12.20
C GLN A 132 -6.92 8.95 -11.42
N PHE A 133 -6.11 7.89 -11.42
CA PHE A 133 -6.44 6.69 -10.67
C PHE A 133 -6.31 6.98 -9.17
N PRO A 134 -7.35 6.78 -8.35
CA PRO A 134 -7.35 7.20 -6.96
C PRO A 134 -6.23 6.58 -6.14
N VAL A 135 -5.59 7.38 -5.29
CA VAL A 135 -4.55 6.93 -4.37
C VAL A 135 -4.93 7.34 -2.95
N LEU A 136 -4.91 6.38 -2.03
CA LEU A 136 -4.94 6.66 -0.59
C LEU A 136 -3.56 6.39 -0.01
N TRP A 137 -2.90 7.47 0.42
CA TRP A 137 -1.54 7.41 0.94
C TRP A 137 -1.52 7.56 2.47
N HIS A 138 -1.16 6.48 3.16
CA HIS A 138 -0.91 6.46 4.59
C HIS A 138 0.51 7.00 4.86
N VAL A 139 0.57 8.18 5.49
CA VAL A 139 1.83 8.89 5.77
C VAL A 139 2.37 8.68 7.17
N GLY A 140 1.53 8.37 8.16
CA GLY A 140 1.97 8.02 9.51
C GLY A 140 0.81 7.61 10.41
N ASP A 141 1.15 6.93 11.49
CA ASP A 141 0.19 6.61 12.54
C ASP A 141 -0.12 7.86 13.39
N PRO A 142 -1.23 7.85 14.15
CA PRO A 142 -1.45 8.80 15.22
C PRO A 142 -0.28 8.85 16.24
N PRO A 143 -0.03 10.01 16.89
CA PRO A 143 1.09 10.18 17.82
C PRO A 143 1.17 9.16 18.95
N GLU A 144 0.04 8.58 19.35
CA GLU A 144 -0.06 7.55 20.40
C GLU A 144 0.65 6.25 20.02
N PHE A 145 0.90 6.02 18.72
CA PHE A 145 1.64 4.86 18.19
C PHE A 145 3.10 5.20 17.86
N TRP A 146 3.56 6.42 18.17
CA TRP A 146 4.93 6.82 17.89
C TRP A 146 5.88 6.30 18.96
N ASP A 147 6.87 5.54 18.50
CA ASP A 147 7.97 5.02 19.26
C ASP A 147 9.25 5.41 18.50
N LYS A 148 10.13 6.13 19.18
CA LYS A 148 11.40 6.61 18.63
C LYS A 148 12.34 5.45 18.35
N ASP A 149 12.30 4.41 19.17
CA ASP A 149 13.18 3.25 19.07
C ASP A 149 12.75 2.32 17.94
N GLN A 150 11.46 2.37 17.57
CA GLN A 150 10.89 1.63 16.43
C GLN A 150 10.78 2.45 15.14
N GLY A 151 11.26 3.70 15.17
CA GLY A 151 11.27 4.59 14.01
C GLY A 151 9.88 4.94 13.47
N THR A 152 8.81 4.90 14.29
CA THR A 152 7.44 5.23 13.84
C THR A 152 7.09 6.72 13.95
N HIS A 153 7.98 7.54 14.54
CA HIS A 153 7.80 8.98 14.73
C HIS A 153 8.07 9.80 13.44
N LEU A 154 7.09 10.59 12.98
CA LEU A 154 7.18 11.43 11.76
C LEU A 154 8.31 12.47 11.78
N GLY A 155 8.67 12.98 12.96
CA GLY A 155 9.66 14.05 13.13
C GLY A 155 11.11 13.59 13.30
N ALA A 156 11.45 12.33 13.02
CA ALA A 156 12.84 11.87 13.00
C ALA A 156 13.58 12.46 11.78
N ARG A 157 13.88 13.77 11.84
CA ARG A 157 14.64 14.51 10.83
C ARG A 157 16.12 14.14 10.81
N GLU A 158 16.63 13.49 11.86
CA GLU A 158 18.03 13.11 11.97
C GLU A 158 18.17 11.60 11.73
N GLY A 159 18.50 11.20 10.50
CA GLY A 159 18.90 9.83 10.20
C GLY A 159 18.48 9.27 8.84
N LEU A 160 17.48 9.85 8.16
CA LEU A 160 17.03 9.41 6.83
C LEU A 160 17.96 9.91 5.71
N VAL A 161 19.26 9.59 5.79
CA VAL A 161 20.19 9.74 4.67
C VAL A 161 20.35 8.37 4.02
N VAL A 162 19.47 8.03 3.08
CA VAL A 162 19.68 6.87 2.21
C VAL A 162 20.82 7.21 1.26
N ARG A 163 22.04 6.80 1.61
CA ARG A 163 23.20 6.94 0.73
C ARG A 163 23.10 5.90 -0.38
N ARG A 164 22.71 6.33 -1.59
CA ARG A 164 22.89 5.53 -2.82
C ARG A 164 24.37 5.17 -2.98
N LYS A 165 24.78 3.96 -2.60
CA LYS A 165 26.05 3.40 -3.07
C LYS A 165 25.81 2.93 -4.51
N ARG A 166 26.09 3.80 -5.49
CA ARG A 166 26.24 3.35 -6.88
C ARG A 166 27.41 2.36 -6.90
N ALA A 167 27.12 1.08 -7.13
CA ALA A 167 28.13 0.13 -7.53
C ALA A 167 28.66 0.59 -8.90
N ALA A 168 29.89 1.09 -8.94
CA ALA A 168 30.59 1.30 -10.19
C ALA A 168 30.79 -0.07 -10.83
N LYS A 169 30.04 -0.36 -11.89
CA LYS A 169 30.27 -1.52 -12.74
C LYS A 169 31.60 -1.27 -13.44
N ALA A 170 32.67 -1.82 -12.88
CA ALA A 170 33.97 -1.84 -13.53
C ALA A 170 33.83 -2.66 -14.81
N ALA A 171 34.05 -2.02 -15.95
CA ALA A 171 34.27 -2.69 -17.21
C ALA A 171 35.57 -3.49 -17.11
N ASN A 172 35.48 -4.79 -17.34
CA ASN A 172 36.57 -5.65 -17.80
C ASN A 172 36.02 -6.49 -18.95
#